data_AF-X0WVH4-F1
#
_entry.id   AF-X0WVH4-F1
#
_cell.length_a   1.000
_cell.length_b   1.000
_cell.length_c   1.000
_cell.angle_alpha   90.00
_cell.angle_beta   90.00
_cell.angle_gamma   90.00
#
_symmetry.space_group_name_H-M   'P 1'
#
loop_
_entity.id
_entity.type
_entity.pdbx_description
1 polymer ?
#
loop_
_entity_poly.entity_id
_entity_poly.type
_entity_poly.pdbx_seq_one_letter_code
_entity_poly.pdbx_strand_id
1 'polypeptide(L)'
;MGSSVISRKWLVPAIIVLVVASATVYWLTRPKEEEKLRVAVVMWGFHDEGLWDPAAANAVLNLEEKYNLEITWAEEIDFTQLESLLRTLAGKNDVIYLTTDEFEEAMRAMASSSPDVYWIQQYESTSISTEYFPENVVALNAYQASDLSFLAGAIAAKITETNKLGVVQAIAGPRDTRLMSAAFRSGAHYVNEEIEVFRVVIGAYVDPIKTRDSVASLAEAGCDIVFVGMDDESGTLEAKEKGIYSIQE
;
A
#
# COMPACT_ATOMS: atom_id res chain seq x y z
N MET A 1 -24.09 77.06 -8.76
CA MET A 1 -23.29 75.89 -9.20
C MET A 1 -21.82 76.17 -8.89
N GLY A 2 -21.34 75.77 -7.73
CA GLY A 2 -19.92 75.92 -7.35
C GLY A 2 -19.21 74.59 -7.50
N SER A 3 -18.32 74.46 -8.47
CA SER A 3 -17.47 73.28 -8.64
C SER A 3 -16.33 73.34 -7.63
N SER A 4 -16.37 72.47 -6.62
CA SER A 4 -15.25 72.30 -5.69
C SER A 4 -14.09 71.62 -6.42
N VAL A 5 -13.08 72.40 -6.82
CA VAL A 5 -11.84 71.87 -7.38
C VAL A 5 -11.01 71.29 -6.24
N ILE A 6 -10.94 69.96 -6.15
CA ILE A 6 -10.03 69.27 -5.22
C ILE A 6 -8.60 69.71 -5.56
N SER A 7 -7.87 70.24 -4.58
CA SER A 7 -6.52 70.77 -4.82
C SER A 7 -5.57 69.64 -5.24
N ARG A 8 -4.76 69.88 -6.29
CA ARG A 8 -3.78 68.92 -6.82
C ARG A 8 -2.82 68.35 -5.76
N LYS A 9 -2.63 69.06 -4.64
CA LYS A 9 -1.77 68.64 -3.51
C LYS A 9 -2.33 67.44 -2.74
N TRP A 10 -3.64 67.19 -2.80
CA TRP A 10 -4.30 66.06 -2.12
C TRP A 10 -4.56 64.86 -3.04
N LEU A 11 -4.39 65.02 -4.36
CA LEU A 11 -4.61 63.94 -5.33
C LEU A 11 -3.59 62.81 -5.18
N VAL A 12 -2.30 63.14 -5.04
CA VAL A 12 -1.24 62.12 -4.93
C VAL A 12 -1.36 61.30 -3.63
N PRO A 13 -1.54 61.90 -2.44
CA PRO A 13 -1.79 61.14 -1.21
C PRO A 13 -3.07 60.29 -1.28
N ALA A 14 -4.15 60.82 -1.85
CA ALA A 14 -5.40 60.08 -1.99
C ALA A 14 -5.26 58.85 -2.90
N ILE A 15 -4.50 58.97 -4.01
CA ILE A 15 -4.18 57.85 -4.90
C ILE A 15 -3.35 56.80 -4.17
N ILE A 16 -2.33 57.21 -3.39
CA ILE A 16 -1.50 56.27 -2.62
C ILE A 16 -2.35 55.51 -1.60
N VAL A 17 -3.22 56.19 -0.86
CA VAL A 17 -4.13 55.54 0.10
C VAL A 17 -5.08 54.56 -0.60
N LEU A 18 -5.62 54.94 -1.76
CA LEU A 18 -6.45 54.07 -2.58
C LEU A 18 -5.69 52.83 -3.08
N VAL A 19 -4.45 52.98 -3.54
CA VAL A 19 -3.61 51.87 -4.00
C VAL A 19 -3.27 50.92 -2.85
N VAL A 20 -2.88 51.46 -1.68
CA VAL A 20 -2.58 50.65 -0.50
C VAL A 20 -3.84 49.92 -0.01
N ALA A 21 -4.98 50.61 0.08
CA ALA A 21 -6.24 49.98 0.47
C ALA A 21 -6.66 48.89 -0.52
N SER A 22 -6.49 49.13 -1.83
CA SER A 22 -6.81 48.14 -2.87
C SER A 22 -5.88 46.94 -2.81
N ALA A 23 -4.58 47.14 -2.55
CA ALA A 23 -3.61 46.07 -2.36
C ALA A 23 -3.90 45.26 -1.09
N THR A 24 -4.28 45.91 0.02
CA THR A 24 -4.66 45.23 1.27
C THR A 24 -5.96 44.44 1.11
N VAL A 25 -6.98 45.01 0.47
CA VAL A 25 -8.22 44.30 0.15
C VAL A 25 -7.91 43.11 -0.74
N TYR A 26 -7.14 43.29 -1.82
CA TYR A 26 -6.70 42.19 -2.68
C TYR A 26 -5.95 41.10 -1.90
N TRP A 27 -5.05 41.45 -0.99
CA TRP A 27 -4.30 40.47 -0.20
C TRP A 27 -5.17 39.72 0.81
N LEU A 28 -6.20 40.37 1.36
CA LEU A 28 -7.16 39.77 2.30
C LEU A 28 -8.25 38.95 1.59
N THR A 29 -8.63 39.33 0.37
CA THR A 29 -9.70 38.69 -0.41
C THR A 29 -9.19 37.78 -1.52
N ARG A 30 -7.87 37.70 -1.74
CA ARG A 30 -7.34 36.72 -2.70
C ARG A 30 -7.82 35.34 -2.25
N PRO A 31 -8.26 34.49 -3.20
CA PRO A 31 -8.43 33.10 -2.87
C PRO A 31 -7.10 32.61 -2.29
N LYS A 32 -7.12 32.07 -1.07
CA LYS A 32 -5.98 31.27 -0.63
C LYS A 32 -5.93 30.10 -1.60
N GLU A 33 -4.84 30.01 -2.34
CA GLU A 33 -4.56 28.81 -3.11
C GLU A 33 -4.57 27.66 -2.11
N GLU A 34 -5.36 26.64 -2.40
CA GLU A 34 -5.47 25.48 -1.52
C GLU A 34 -4.09 24.80 -1.54
N GLU A 35 -3.37 24.88 -0.42
CA GLU A 35 -2.05 24.25 -0.32
C GLU A 35 -2.19 22.75 -0.56
N LYS A 36 -1.34 22.21 -1.44
CA LYS A 36 -1.34 20.78 -1.73
C LYS A 36 -0.99 20.00 -0.48
N LEU A 37 -1.72 18.94 -0.19
CA LEU A 37 -1.34 18.00 0.85
C LEU A 37 -0.19 17.14 0.29
N ARG A 38 0.99 17.22 0.89
CA ARG A 38 2.18 16.49 0.44
C ARG A 38 2.22 15.11 1.08
N VAL A 39 2.18 14.08 0.25
CA VAL A 39 2.09 12.68 0.66
C VAL A 39 3.31 11.93 0.14
N ALA A 40 4.12 11.38 1.03
CA ALA A 40 5.15 10.42 0.62
C ALA A 40 4.63 9.00 0.76
N VAL A 41 4.91 8.15 -0.23
CA VAL A 41 4.60 6.72 -0.21
C VAL A 41 5.92 5.94 -0.24
N VAL A 42 6.15 5.12 0.77
CA VAL A 42 7.41 4.39 1.02
C VAL A 42 7.17 2.90 0.83
N MET A 43 7.92 2.31 -0.10
CA MET A 43 7.61 1.02 -0.71
C MET A 43 8.85 0.13 -0.76
N TRP A 44 8.65 -1.19 -0.66
CA TRP A 44 9.75 -2.13 -0.86
C TRP A 44 10.07 -2.25 -2.34
N GLY A 45 9.06 -2.45 -3.18
CA GLY A 45 9.14 -2.55 -4.63
C GLY A 45 8.83 -1.22 -5.31
N PHE A 46 8.14 -1.31 -6.45
CA PHE A 46 7.77 -0.18 -7.30
C PHE A 46 6.26 0.00 -7.35
N HIS A 47 5.83 1.24 -7.52
CA HIS A 47 4.43 1.63 -7.61
C HIS A 47 3.72 1.10 -8.87
N ASP A 48 4.46 0.65 -9.87
CA ASP A 48 3.96 0.16 -11.16
C ASP A 48 4.41 -1.27 -11.51
N GLU A 49 5.08 -1.98 -10.59
CA GLU A 49 5.52 -3.38 -10.77
C GLU A 49 4.95 -4.28 -9.67
N GLY A 50 4.40 -5.43 -10.06
CA GLY A 50 3.83 -6.43 -9.15
C GLY A 50 2.34 -6.19 -8.85
N LEU A 51 1.87 -6.69 -7.71
CA LEU A 51 0.47 -6.62 -7.29
C LEU A 51 0.30 -5.85 -5.97
N TRP A 52 1.19 -6.05 -5.01
CA TRP A 52 1.08 -5.49 -3.66
C TRP A 52 1.26 -3.96 -3.63
N ASP A 53 2.44 -3.53 -4.03
CA ASP A 53 2.85 -2.14 -4.03
C ASP A 53 2.02 -1.30 -5.03
N PRO A 54 1.73 -1.80 -6.24
CA PRO A 54 0.80 -1.13 -7.15
C PRO A 54 -0.64 -1.01 -6.60
N ALA A 55 -1.12 -1.93 -5.77
CA ALA A 55 -2.44 -1.78 -5.15
C ALA A 55 -2.47 -0.56 -4.20
N ALA A 56 -1.43 -0.40 -3.38
CA ALA A 56 -1.25 0.78 -2.54
C ALA A 56 -1.12 2.06 -3.36
N ALA A 57 -0.34 2.02 -4.45
CA ALA A 57 -0.14 3.15 -5.33
C ALA A 57 -1.45 3.59 -6.03
N ASN A 58 -2.20 2.65 -6.56
CA ASN A 58 -3.50 2.89 -7.18
C ASN A 58 -4.50 3.51 -6.19
N ALA A 59 -4.47 3.11 -4.92
CA ALA A 59 -5.29 3.74 -3.89
C ALA A 59 -4.95 5.23 -3.73
N VAL A 60 -3.67 5.59 -3.73
CA VAL A 60 -3.19 6.98 -3.62
C VAL A 60 -3.52 7.79 -4.88
N LEU A 61 -3.32 7.23 -6.08
CA LEU A 61 -3.68 7.87 -7.35
C LEU A 61 -5.19 8.16 -7.45
N ASN A 62 -6.03 7.23 -7.00
CA ASN A 62 -7.48 7.45 -6.92
C ASN A 62 -7.88 8.58 -5.95
N LEU A 63 -7.04 8.88 -4.95
CA LEU A 63 -7.24 10.03 -4.07
C LEU A 63 -6.78 11.34 -4.72
N GLU A 64 -5.70 11.31 -5.51
CA GLU A 64 -5.21 12.48 -6.27
C GLU A 64 -6.27 13.00 -7.25
N GLU A 65 -7.08 12.13 -7.85
CA GLU A 65 -8.20 12.56 -8.70
C GLU A 65 -9.28 13.37 -7.95
N LYS A 66 -9.38 13.20 -6.63
CA LYS A 66 -10.44 13.77 -5.78
C LYS A 66 -9.96 14.90 -4.88
N TYR A 67 -8.69 14.90 -4.53
CA TYR A 67 -8.07 15.77 -3.56
C TYR A 67 -6.81 16.42 -4.13
N ASN A 68 -6.49 17.63 -3.67
CA ASN A 68 -5.31 18.35 -4.13
C ASN A 68 -4.03 17.82 -3.46
N LEU A 69 -3.51 16.70 -3.98
CA LEU A 69 -2.34 16.01 -3.42
C LEU A 69 -1.06 16.32 -4.22
N GLU A 70 0.08 16.25 -3.54
CA GLU A 70 1.41 16.18 -4.17
C GLU A 70 2.10 14.91 -3.68
N ILE A 71 2.31 13.95 -4.59
CA ILE A 71 2.80 12.62 -4.23
C ILE A 71 4.32 12.55 -4.43
N THR A 72 5.03 12.03 -3.43
CA THR A 72 6.43 11.62 -3.51
C THR A 72 6.52 10.10 -3.40
N TRP A 73 7.01 9.43 -4.44
CA TRP A 73 7.29 7.99 -4.39
C TRP A 73 8.70 7.75 -3.85
N ALA A 74 8.82 6.82 -2.91
CA ALA A 74 10.08 6.32 -2.38
C ALA A 74 10.08 4.79 -2.50
N GLU A 75 10.72 4.31 -3.57
CA GLU A 75 10.65 2.93 -4.06
C GLU A 75 12.00 2.22 -3.87
N GLU A 76 12.00 0.89 -3.88
CA GLU A 76 13.21 0.08 -3.70
C GLU A 76 13.91 0.35 -2.35
N ILE A 77 13.14 0.52 -1.28
CA ILE A 77 13.71 0.93 0.01
C ILE A 77 14.31 -0.24 0.77
N ASP A 78 15.63 -0.20 0.92
CA ASP A 78 16.39 -1.07 1.81
C ASP A 78 16.40 -0.54 3.26
N PHE A 79 16.31 -1.47 4.24
CA PHE A 79 16.28 -1.16 5.67
C PHE A 79 17.46 -0.32 6.16
N THR A 80 18.64 -0.44 5.57
CA THR A 80 19.83 0.31 5.99
C THR A 80 19.70 1.81 5.74
N GLN A 81 18.84 2.21 4.81
CA GLN A 81 18.62 3.62 4.44
C GLN A 81 17.30 4.17 4.99
N LEU A 82 16.41 3.30 5.46
CA LEU A 82 15.04 3.62 5.85
C LEU A 82 14.95 4.79 6.84
N GLU A 83 15.68 4.77 7.96
CA GLU A 83 15.58 5.86 8.96
C GLU A 83 16.01 7.23 8.41
N SER A 84 17.07 7.27 7.61
CA SER A 84 17.58 8.50 6.99
C SER A 84 16.58 9.06 5.97
N LEU A 85 15.99 8.17 5.19
CA LEU A 85 14.93 8.48 4.24
C LEU A 85 13.70 9.03 4.95
N LEU A 86 13.17 8.33 5.96
CA LEU A 86 11.99 8.77 6.72
C LEU A 86 12.19 10.15 7.34
N ARG A 87 13.39 10.44 7.85
CA ARG A 87 13.74 11.78 8.36
C ARG A 87 13.67 12.86 7.28
N THR A 88 14.18 12.55 6.09
CA THR A 88 14.15 13.46 4.94
C THR A 88 12.74 13.70 4.46
N LEU A 89 11.91 12.65 4.40
CA LEU A 89 10.52 12.72 3.99
C LEU A 89 9.68 13.50 5.00
N ALA A 90 9.90 13.32 6.31
CA ALA A 90 9.17 14.04 7.37
C ALA A 90 9.42 15.55 7.33
N GLY A 91 10.61 15.99 6.87
CA GLY A 91 10.90 17.41 6.67
C GLY A 91 10.22 18.03 5.45
N LYS A 92 9.61 17.23 4.56
CA LYS A 92 9.11 17.66 3.26
C LYS A 92 7.64 17.32 3.01
N ASN A 93 7.04 16.44 3.81
CA ASN A 93 5.70 15.91 3.58
C ASN A 93 4.84 16.05 4.82
N ASP A 94 3.53 16.16 4.61
CA ASP A 94 2.52 16.27 5.67
C ASP A 94 2.03 14.88 6.09
N VAL A 95 2.03 13.92 5.16
CA VAL A 95 1.65 12.53 5.38
C VAL A 95 2.74 11.60 4.83
N ILE A 96 3.07 10.55 5.57
CA ILE A 96 3.96 9.47 5.11
C ILE A 96 3.21 8.14 5.23
N TYR A 97 3.04 7.46 4.10
CA TYR A 97 2.42 6.14 4.01
C TYR A 97 3.48 5.08 3.76
N LEU A 98 3.55 4.07 4.62
CA LEU A 98 4.45 2.92 4.51
C LEU A 98 3.66 1.67 4.16
N THR A 99 4.00 1.03 3.04
CA THR A 99 3.19 -0.03 2.42
C THR A 99 3.45 -1.44 2.96
N THR A 100 4.32 -1.58 3.97
CA THR A 100 4.72 -2.88 4.48
C THR A 100 4.93 -2.87 6.00
N ASP A 101 4.63 -3.98 6.67
CA ASP A 101 4.71 -4.11 8.12
C ASP A 101 6.15 -4.10 8.65
N GLU A 102 7.11 -4.48 7.83
CA GLU A 102 8.51 -4.51 8.21
C GLU A 102 9.10 -3.12 8.47
N PHE A 103 8.50 -2.04 7.94
CA PHE A 103 8.95 -0.67 8.21
C PHE A 103 8.49 -0.11 9.58
N GLU A 104 7.69 -0.88 10.33
CA GLU A 104 7.02 -0.43 11.55
C GLU A 104 7.97 0.14 12.61
N GLU A 105 9.09 -0.55 12.88
CA GLU A 105 10.02 -0.14 13.94
C GLU A 105 10.62 1.25 13.65
N ALA A 106 11.11 1.44 12.41
CA ALA A 106 11.70 2.71 11.98
C ALA A 106 10.65 3.82 11.92
N MET A 107 9.45 3.53 11.42
CA MET A 107 8.34 4.47 11.40
C MET A 107 7.97 4.94 12.80
N ARG A 108 7.77 4.00 13.75
CA ARG A 108 7.35 4.34 15.11
C ARG A 108 8.37 5.22 15.83
N ALA A 109 9.66 4.94 15.63
CA ALA A 109 10.74 5.77 16.14
C ALA A 109 10.70 7.19 15.55
N MET A 110 10.46 7.33 14.23
CA MET A 110 10.39 8.62 13.57
C MET A 110 9.14 9.43 13.94
N ALA A 111 7.98 8.78 13.97
CA ALA A 111 6.69 9.38 14.29
C ALA A 111 6.68 10.04 15.66
N SER A 112 7.31 9.39 16.65
CA SER A 112 7.47 9.93 18.02
C SER A 112 8.24 11.25 18.07
N SER A 113 9.09 11.52 17.07
CA SER A 113 9.91 12.74 16.95
C SER A 113 9.37 13.76 15.95
N SER A 114 8.27 13.45 15.25
CA SER A 114 7.70 14.25 14.16
C SER A 114 6.19 14.46 14.35
N PRO A 115 5.75 15.17 15.41
CA PRO A 115 4.33 15.28 15.76
C PRO A 115 3.49 16.05 14.72
N ASP A 116 4.14 16.86 13.88
CA ASP A 116 3.48 17.64 12.83
C ASP A 116 3.23 16.83 11.54
N VAL A 117 3.74 15.59 11.47
CA VAL A 117 3.59 14.69 10.32
C VAL A 117 2.64 13.56 10.71
N TYR A 118 1.69 13.25 9.83
CA TYR A 118 0.83 12.07 9.97
C TYR A 118 1.46 10.85 9.31
N TRP A 119 1.37 9.71 9.97
CA TRP A 119 1.95 8.46 9.49
C TRP A 119 0.84 7.44 9.24
N ILE A 120 0.91 6.74 8.12
CA ILE A 120 0.04 5.62 7.81
C ILE A 120 0.95 4.39 7.71
N GLN A 121 0.72 3.40 8.56
CA GLN A 121 1.55 2.21 8.66
C GLN A 121 0.70 0.97 8.34
N GLN A 122 1.03 0.24 7.28
CA GLN A 122 0.54 -1.13 7.16
C GLN A 122 1.11 -1.97 8.30
N TYR A 123 0.27 -2.73 8.99
CA TYR A 123 0.69 -3.54 10.11
C TYR A 123 -0.11 -4.84 10.16
N GLU A 124 0.50 -5.91 10.64
CA GLU A 124 -0.21 -7.16 10.86
C GLU A 124 -0.16 -7.52 12.35
N SER A 125 -1.32 -7.46 13.02
CA SER A 125 -1.43 -8.00 14.38
C SER A 125 -2.84 -8.46 14.72
N THR A 126 -2.92 -9.53 15.52
CA THR A 126 -4.15 -10.03 16.14
C THR A 126 -4.67 -9.10 17.24
N SER A 127 -3.81 -8.27 17.81
CA SER A 127 -4.17 -7.27 18.81
C SER A 127 -3.15 -6.13 18.82
N ILE A 128 -3.63 -4.90 18.69
CA ILE A 128 -2.80 -3.71 18.77
C ILE A 128 -3.28 -2.93 20.00
N SER A 129 -2.38 -2.67 20.95
CA SER A 129 -2.68 -1.76 22.06
C SER A 129 -2.90 -0.36 21.50
N THR A 130 -3.86 0.39 22.05
CA THR A 130 -4.08 1.81 21.70
C THR A 130 -2.85 2.68 21.96
N GLU A 131 -1.91 2.22 22.78
CA GLU A 131 -0.67 2.91 23.12
C GLU A 131 0.55 2.42 22.30
N TYR A 132 0.36 1.44 21.41
CA TYR A 132 1.47 0.85 20.64
C TYR A 132 2.06 1.84 19.63
N PHE A 133 1.20 2.66 19.02
CA PHE A 133 1.59 3.71 18.09
C PHE A 133 1.35 5.10 18.70
N PRO A 134 2.21 6.10 18.37
CA PRO A 134 1.94 7.49 18.68
C PRO A 134 0.61 8.00 18.08
N GLU A 135 0.04 9.07 18.66
CA GLU A 135 -1.27 9.60 18.26
C GLU A 135 -1.34 10.10 16.80
N ASN A 136 -0.21 10.46 16.20
CA ASN A 136 -0.10 10.88 14.80
C ASN A 136 0.07 9.72 13.82
N VAL A 137 -0.19 8.48 14.24
CA VAL A 137 -0.08 7.28 13.41
C VAL A 137 -1.44 6.61 13.25
N VAL A 138 -1.78 6.31 12.00
CA VAL A 138 -2.88 5.43 11.61
C VAL A 138 -2.30 4.09 11.20
N ALA A 139 -2.56 3.04 11.99
CA ALA A 139 -2.21 1.68 11.62
C ALA A 139 -3.32 1.08 10.74
N LEU A 140 -2.98 0.74 9.50
CA LEU A 140 -3.83 -0.06 8.63
C LEU A 140 -3.54 -1.54 8.93
N ASN A 141 -4.39 -2.13 9.77
CA ASN A 141 -4.24 -3.54 10.09
C ASN A 141 -4.79 -4.39 8.94
N ALA A 142 -3.90 -5.05 8.20
CA ALA A 142 -4.27 -6.06 7.20
C ALA A 142 -4.54 -7.43 7.87
N TYR A 143 -5.17 -7.41 9.05
CA TYR A 143 -5.55 -8.61 9.77
C TYR A 143 -6.33 -9.52 8.82
N GLN A 144 -6.07 -10.83 8.92
CA GLN A 144 -6.79 -11.93 8.26
C GLN A 144 -6.19 -12.52 6.99
N ALA A 145 -4.94 -12.22 6.60
CA ALA A 145 -4.28 -12.95 5.50
C ALA A 145 -4.32 -14.49 5.71
N SER A 146 -4.11 -14.94 6.94
CA SER A 146 -4.28 -16.36 7.31
C SER A 146 -5.72 -16.85 7.25
N ASP A 147 -6.71 -16.03 7.61
CA ASP A 147 -8.12 -16.45 7.56
C ASP A 147 -8.61 -16.50 6.11
N LEU A 148 -8.13 -15.57 5.27
CA LEU A 148 -8.39 -15.56 3.82
C LEU A 148 -7.75 -16.78 3.15
N SER A 149 -6.49 -17.09 3.46
CA SER A 149 -5.83 -18.31 2.98
C SER A 149 -6.55 -19.58 3.47
N PHE A 150 -7.00 -19.61 4.73
CA PHE A 150 -7.82 -20.71 5.25
C PHE A 150 -9.13 -20.84 4.47
N LEU A 151 -9.85 -19.75 4.24
CA LEU A 151 -11.09 -19.77 3.44
C LEU A 151 -10.83 -20.20 2.00
N ALA A 152 -9.74 -19.75 1.38
CA ALA A 152 -9.31 -20.19 0.05
C ALA A 152 -9.10 -21.70 0.01
N GLY A 153 -8.41 -22.26 1.01
CA GLY A 153 -8.21 -23.71 1.14
C GLY A 153 -9.52 -24.48 1.32
N ALA A 154 -10.42 -23.96 2.17
CA ALA A 154 -11.73 -24.58 2.40
C ALA A 154 -12.61 -24.55 1.14
N ILE A 155 -12.59 -23.46 0.37
CA ILE A 155 -13.30 -23.37 -0.90
C ILE A 155 -12.69 -24.31 -1.92
N ALA A 156 -11.37 -24.32 -2.07
CA ALA A 156 -10.66 -25.22 -2.98
C ALA A 156 -11.00 -26.69 -2.71
N ALA A 157 -10.98 -27.09 -1.43
CA ALA A 157 -11.35 -28.44 -1.01
C ALA A 157 -12.81 -28.82 -1.30
N LYS A 158 -13.73 -27.85 -1.40
CA LYS A 158 -15.14 -28.11 -1.76
C LYS A 158 -15.37 -28.29 -3.25
N ILE A 159 -14.51 -27.72 -4.10
CA ILE A 159 -14.74 -27.67 -5.54
C ILE A 159 -13.75 -28.51 -6.35
N THR A 160 -12.65 -28.97 -5.74
CA THR A 160 -11.71 -29.90 -6.38
C THR A 160 -12.42 -31.20 -6.78
N GLU A 161 -12.08 -31.68 -7.96
CA GLU A 161 -12.49 -32.96 -8.54
C GLU A 161 -11.42 -34.05 -8.31
N THR A 162 -10.17 -33.66 -8.03
CA THR A 162 -9.04 -34.60 -7.87
C THR A 162 -8.63 -34.86 -6.42
N ASN A 163 -9.09 -34.05 -5.46
CA ASN A 163 -8.60 -34.01 -4.08
C ASN A 163 -7.08 -33.72 -3.97
N LYS A 164 -6.52 -33.04 -4.97
CA LYS A 164 -5.12 -32.60 -4.99
C LYS A 164 -5.07 -31.10 -5.23
N LEU A 165 -4.47 -30.37 -4.31
CA LEU A 165 -4.32 -28.93 -4.37
C LEU A 165 -2.84 -28.55 -4.40
N GLY A 166 -2.49 -27.46 -5.07
CA GLY A 166 -1.14 -26.94 -5.09
C GLY A 166 -1.01 -25.59 -4.39
N VAL A 167 0.15 -25.29 -3.83
CA VAL A 167 0.53 -23.99 -3.28
C VAL A 167 1.89 -23.58 -3.84
N VAL A 168 1.98 -22.38 -4.41
CA VAL A 168 3.22 -21.77 -4.89
C VAL A 168 3.55 -20.57 -3.99
N GLN A 169 4.52 -20.76 -3.09
CA GLN A 169 4.90 -19.77 -2.08
C GLN A 169 6.18 -19.02 -2.47
N ALA A 170 6.21 -17.71 -2.22
CA ALA A 170 7.39 -16.87 -2.46
C ALA A 170 8.58 -17.24 -1.57
N ILE A 171 8.56 -16.93 -0.27
CA ILE A 171 9.74 -17.05 0.62
C ILE A 171 9.60 -18.22 1.60
N ALA A 172 10.69 -18.97 1.83
CA ALA A 172 10.75 -20.08 2.79
C ALA A 172 10.81 -19.62 4.26
N GLY A 173 9.95 -18.67 4.67
CA GLY A 173 9.91 -18.09 6.01
C GLY A 173 8.78 -18.63 6.88
N PRO A 174 8.90 -18.54 8.22
CA PRO A 174 7.82 -18.91 9.14
C PRO A 174 6.59 -18.01 8.99
N ARG A 175 6.76 -16.74 8.62
CA ARG A 175 5.67 -15.79 8.32
C ARG A 175 4.83 -16.28 7.15
N ASP A 176 5.42 -16.33 5.96
CA ASP A 176 4.73 -16.78 4.73
C ASP A 176 4.17 -18.19 4.89
N THR A 177 4.90 -19.10 5.54
CA THR A 177 4.38 -20.45 5.79
C THR A 177 3.11 -20.41 6.66
N ARG A 178 3.09 -19.60 7.72
CA ARG A 178 1.93 -19.47 8.63
C ARG A 178 0.74 -18.84 7.92
N LEU A 179 0.97 -17.71 7.25
CA LEU A 179 -0.11 -16.90 6.66
C LEU A 179 -0.69 -17.54 5.41
N MET A 180 0.12 -18.24 4.63
CA MET A 180 -0.27 -18.73 3.32
C MET A 180 -0.41 -20.25 3.32
N SER A 181 0.70 -20.99 3.11
CA SER A 181 0.67 -22.44 2.87
C SER A 181 0.03 -23.26 4.00
N ALA A 182 0.36 -22.98 5.26
CA ALA A 182 -0.17 -23.72 6.40
C ALA A 182 -1.65 -23.38 6.65
N ALA A 183 -2.04 -22.12 6.48
CA ALA A 183 -3.42 -21.68 6.61
C ALA A 183 -4.30 -22.29 5.50
N PHE A 184 -3.86 -22.22 4.24
CA PHE A 184 -4.54 -22.85 3.11
C PHE A 184 -4.71 -24.36 3.32
N ARG A 185 -3.64 -25.06 3.69
CA ARG A 185 -3.72 -26.50 4.00
C ARG A 185 -4.69 -26.79 5.15
N SER A 186 -4.68 -25.96 6.19
CA SER A 186 -5.59 -26.13 7.35
C SER A 186 -7.05 -25.95 6.94
N GLY A 187 -7.35 -24.98 6.09
CA GLY A 187 -8.69 -24.76 5.54
C GLY A 187 -9.15 -25.91 4.64
N ALA A 188 -8.26 -26.43 3.82
CA ALA A 188 -8.55 -27.59 2.98
C ALA A 188 -8.85 -28.84 3.83
N HIS A 189 -8.02 -29.14 4.82
CA HIS A 189 -8.23 -30.26 5.74
C HIS A 189 -9.46 -30.10 6.64
N TYR A 190 -9.85 -28.87 6.97
CA TYR A 190 -11.09 -28.63 7.69
C TYR A 190 -12.33 -29.12 6.92
N VAL A 191 -12.28 -29.11 5.59
CA VAL A 191 -13.35 -29.62 4.73
C VAL A 191 -13.17 -31.11 4.42
N ASN A 192 -11.95 -31.52 4.11
CA ASN A 192 -11.60 -32.91 3.78
C ASN A 192 -10.19 -33.25 4.31
N GLU A 193 -10.13 -34.04 5.38
CA GLU A 193 -8.85 -34.43 6.02
C GLU A 193 -7.93 -35.24 5.09
N GLU A 194 -8.47 -35.92 4.08
CA GLU A 194 -7.72 -36.79 3.16
C GLU A 194 -7.17 -36.06 1.92
N ILE A 195 -7.43 -34.75 1.77
CA ILE A 195 -6.94 -33.97 0.63
C ILE A 195 -5.40 -33.87 0.64
N GLU A 196 -4.78 -34.02 -0.53
CA GLU A 196 -3.34 -33.80 -0.68
C GLU A 196 -3.07 -32.33 -1.04
N VAL A 197 -2.21 -31.66 -0.28
CA VAL A 197 -1.78 -30.28 -0.57
C VAL A 197 -0.28 -30.25 -0.85
N PHE A 198 0.06 -30.07 -2.12
CA PHE A 198 1.43 -29.93 -2.60
C PHE A 198 1.92 -28.50 -2.39
N ARG A 199 3.18 -28.32 -2.01
CA ARG A 199 3.79 -27.01 -1.78
C ARG A 199 5.09 -26.90 -2.55
N VAL A 200 5.24 -25.83 -3.31
CA VAL A 200 6.48 -25.40 -3.97
C VAL A 200 6.87 -24.04 -3.42
N VAL A 201 8.16 -23.83 -3.18
CA VAL A 201 8.69 -22.54 -2.72
C VAL A 201 9.67 -22.01 -3.75
N ILE A 202 9.46 -20.77 -4.21
CA ILE A 202 10.20 -20.16 -5.32
C ILE A 202 11.52 -19.53 -4.86
N GLY A 203 11.51 -18.89 -3.69
CA GLY A 203 12.65 -18.17 -3.12
C GLY A 203 12.73 -16.68 -3.51
N ALA A 204 11.69 -16.14 -4.12
CA ALA A 204 11.54 -14.72 -4.49
C ALA A 204 10.04 -14.35 -4.50
N TYR A 205 9.72 -13.06 -4.41
CA TYR A 205 8.34 -12.58 -4.59
C TYR A 205 7.93 -12.50 -6.07
N VAL A 206 8.89 -12.26 -6.97
CA VAL A 206 8.67 -12.20 -8.43
C VAL A 206 9.70 -13.09 -9.13
N ASP A 207 9.24 -14.14 -9.81
CA ASP A 207 10.05 -15.00 -10.70
C ASP A 207 9.12 -15.71 -11.70
N PRO A 208 8.69 -15.00 -12.77
CA PRO A 208 7.64 -15.51 -13.65
C PRO A 208 7.97 -16.86 -14.31
N ILE A 209 9.25 -17.14 -14.55
CA ILE A 209 9.67 -18.41 -15.18
C ILE A 209 9.48 -19.56 -14.19
N LYS A 210 10.02 -19.44 -12.97
CA LYS A 210 9.87 -20.51 -11.97
C LYS A 210 8.45 -20.67 -11.49
N THR A 211 7.67 -19.59 -11.40
CA THR A 211 6.26 -19.65 -11.03
C THR A 211 5.47 -20.48 -12.03
N ARG A 212 5.63 -20.21 -13.33
CA ARG A 212 4.99 -20.99 -14.40
C ARG A 212 5.40 -22.45 -14.37
N ASP A 213 6.70 -22.73 -14.31
CA ASP A 213 7.21 -24.12 -14.25
C ASP A 213 6.63 -24.88 -13.03
N SER A 214 6.49 -24.20 -11.89
CA SER A 214 5.92 -24.77 -10.67
C SER A 214 4.43 -25.07 -10.80
N VAL A 215 3.64 -24.15 -11.37
CA VAL A 215 2.21 -24.38 -11.63
C VAL A 215 2.01 -25.51 -12.64
N ALA A 216 2.81 -25.55 -13.71
CA ALA A 216 2.80 -26.64 -14.68
C ALA A 216 3.10 -27.99 -14.03
N SER A 217 4.11 -28.06 -13.17
CA SER A 217 4.47 -29.28 -12.44
C SER A 217 3.36 -29.74 -11.47
N LEU A 218 2.70 -28.80 -10.78
CA LEU A 218 1.58 -29.10 -9.90
C LEU A 218 0.38 -29.65 -10.69
N ALA A 219 0.09 -29.08 -11.86
CA ALA A 219 -0.94 -29.59 -12.76
C ALA A 219 -0.63 -31.03 -13.24
N GLU A 220 0.63 -31.29 -13.63
CA GLU A 220 1.09 -32.64 -14.02
C GLU A 220 1.03 -33.65 -12.88
N ALA A 221 1.21 -33.20 -11.63
CA ALA A 221 1.02 -34.02 -10.42
C ALA A 221 -0.47 -34.31 -10.10
N GLY A 222 -1.39 -33.70 -10.85
CA GLY A 222 -2.84 -33.88 -10.74
C GLY A 222 -3.55 -32.85 -9.87
N CYS A 223 -2.90 -31.73 -9.52
CA CYS A 223 -3.58 -30.63 -8.86
C CYS A 223 -4.52 -29.94 -9.84
N ASP A 224 -5.78 -29.75 -9.46
CA ASP A 224 -6.78 -29.05 -10.28
C ASP A 224 -7.08 -27.62 -9.80
N ILE A 225 -6.49 -27.23 -8.66
CA ILE A 225 -6.54 -25.88 -8.10
C ILE A 225 -5.17 -25.55 -7.49
N VAL A 226 -4.64 -24.36 -7.80
CA VAL A 226 -3.40 -23.84 -7.20
C VAL A 226 -3.64 -22.52 -6.46
N PHE A 227 -3.04 -22.38 -5.28
CA PHE A 227 -2.96 -21.11 -4.55
C PHE A 227 -1.59 -20.47 -4.79
N VAL A 228 -1.57 -19.28 -5.38
CA VAL A 228 -0.36 -18.60 -5.86
C VAL A 228 -0.11 -17.37 -4.99
N GLY A 229 1.01 -17.37 -4.29
CA GLY A 229 1.47 -16.27 -3.43
C GLY A 229 2.72 -15.63 -4.00
N MET A 230 2.70 -15.40 -5.30
CA MET A 230 3.72 -14.68 -6.05
C MET A 230 3.16 -13.30 -6.38
N ASP A 231 4.00 -12.28 -6.34
CA ASP A 231 3.64 -10.88 -6.58
C ASP A 231 3.60 -10.56 -8.09
N ASP A 232 3.07 -11.49 -8.88
CA ASP A 232 2.91 -11.38 -10.33
C ASP A 232 1.80 -12.30 -10.84
N GLU A 233 1.28 -12.05 -12.05
CA GLU A 233 0.15 -12.82 -12.60
C GLU A 233 0.56 -14.16 -13.27
N SER A 234 1.84 -14.48 -13.36
CA SER A 234 2.34 -15.58 -14.20
C SER A 234 1.79 -16.95 -13.80
N GLY A 235 1.57 -17.18 -12.51
CA GLY A 235 0.99 -18.42 -12.00
C GLY A 235 -0.48 -18.58 -12.39
N THR A 236 -1.25 -17.50 -12.35
CA THR A 236 -2.66 -17.50 -12.80
C THR A 236 -2.76 -17.69 -14.30
N LEU A 237 -1.86 -17.07 -15.08
CA LEU A 237 -1.80 -17.27 -16.53
C LEU A 237 -1.45 -18.72 -16.90
N GLU A 238 -0.49 -19.33 -16.21
CA GLU A 238 -0.14 -20.73 -16.45
C GLU A 238 -1.25 -21.70 -16.03
N ALA A 239 -1.92 -21.46 -14.89
CA ALA A 239 -3.05 -22.26 -14.46
C ALA A 239 -4.14 -22.32 -15.53
N LYS A 240 -4.43 -21.16 -16.15
CA LYS A 240 -5.33 -21.06 -17.29
C LYS A 240 -4.85 -21.85 -18.51
N GLU A 241 -3.55 -21.81 -18.84
CA GLU A 241 -2.97 -22.61 -19.94
C GLU A 241 -3.09 -24.12 -19.68
N LYS A 242 -2.96 -24.56 -18.42
CA LYS A 242 -3.10 -25.97 -18.00
C LYS A 242 -4.56 -26.40 -17.81
N GLY A 243 -5.51 -25.47 -17.85
CA GLY A 243 -6.93 -25.77 -17.65
C GLY A 243 -7.29 -26.11 -16.20
N ILE A 244 -6.55 -25.57 -15.24
CA ILE A 244 -6.81 -25.71 -13.80
C ILE A 244 -7.19 -24.35 -13.19
N TYR A 245 -7.80 -24.34 -12.01
CA TYR A 245 -8.14 -23.10 -11.33
C TYR A 245 -6.93 -22.51 -10.59
N SER A 246 -6.86 -21.18 -10.50
CA SER A 246 -5.96 -20.49 -9.58
C SER A 246 -6.74 -19.66 -8.57
N ILE A 247 -6.17 -19.53 -7.37
CA ILE A 247 -6.51 -18.52 -6.38
C ILE A 247 -5.22 -17.71 -6.19
N GLN A 248 -5.31 -16.39 -6.36
CA GLN A 248 -4.21 -15.46 -6.13
C GLN A 248 -4.33 -14.94 -4.68
N GLU A 249 -3.21 -14.95 -3.95
CA GLU A 249 -3.09 -14.20 -2.68
C GLU A 249 -3.08 -12.70 -2.96
#